data_AF-A0A397S365-F1
#
_entry.id   AF-A0A397S365-F1
#
_cell.length_a   1.000
_cell.length_b   1.000
_cell.length_c   1.000
_cell.angle_alpha   90.00
_cell.angle_beta   90.00
_cell.angle_gamma   90.00
#
_symmetry.space_group_name_H-M   'P 1'
#
loop_
_entity.id
_entity.type
_entity.pdbx_description
1 polymer ?
#
loop_
_entity_poly.entity_id
_entity_poly.type
_entity_poly.pdbx_seq_one_letter_code
_entity_poly.pdbx_strand_id
1 'polypeptide(L)'
;MSNNKNIIVDNDARKIIPNNFGDVMSLRTTTLLLPDEFSGLERICLTANGNLQRILSSWFNKTVTVDIIKNKSVDIKTESRIKTLVATNKKEVSSKNINYNQKNNECNNELPILKRFDREVNLICEGKIICNAISDVIIRDHKVVQLIEHDGLGIGQLFR
;
A
#
# COMPACT_ATOMS: atom_id res chain seq x y z
N MET A 1 23.60 53.87 4.21
CA MET A 1 22.41 53.88 3.34
C MET A 1 22.03 52.43 3.07
N SER A 2 20.80 52.08 3.41
CA SER A 2 20.31 50.71 3.58
C SER A 2 20.33 49.89 2.29
N ASN A 3 21.00 48.73 2.32
CA ASN A 3 20.85 47.70 1.29
C ASN A 3 19.56 46.94 1.53
N ASN A 4 18.51 47.36 0.82
CA ASN A 4 17.22 46.69 0.80
C ASN A 4 17.34 45.38 0.00
N LYS A 5 17.69 44.28 0.68
CA LYS A 5 17.56 42.95 0.11
C LYS A 5 16.06 42.67 -0.01
N ASN A 6 15.52 42.83 -1.23
CA ASN A 6 14.20 42.31 -1.57
C ASN A 6 14.23 40.80 -1.36
N ILE A 7 13.74 40.35 -0.20
CA ILE A 7 13.44 38.96 0.08
C ILE A 7 12.29 38.63 -0.85
N ILE A 8 12.58 37.96 -1.96
CA ILE A 8 11.57 37.30 -2.77
C ILE A 8 11.02 36.19 -1.87
N VAL A 9 9.93 36.50 -1.17
CA VAL A 9 9.15 35.50 -0.46
C VAL A 9 8.49 34.68 -1.57
N ASP A 10 9.17 33.62 -1.95
CA ASP A 10 8.65 32.61 -2.86
C ASP A 10 7.47 31.92 -2.14
N ASN A 11 6.28 32.51 -2.30
CA ASN A 11 5.01 32.10 -1.69
C ASN A 11 4.47 30.84 -2.37
N ASP A 12 5.32 29.86 -2.61
CA ASP A 12 4.88 28.57 -3.13
C ASP A 12 4.26 27.77 -1.96
N ALA A 13 2.93 27.72 -1.92
CA ALA A 13 2.19 26.94 -0.93
C ALA A 13 2.58 25.45 -0.92
N ARG A 14 3.25 24.95 -1.97
CA ARG A 14 3.79 23.58 -2.04
C ARG A 14 4.99 23.32 -1.12
N LYS A 15 5.64 24.36 -0.59
CA LYS A 15 6.77 24.22 0.35
C LYS A 15 6.34 23.94 1.79
N ILE A 16 5.09 24.25 2.13
CA ILE A 16 4.51 23.99 3.45
C ILE A 16 3.72 22.69 3.34
N ILE A 17 4.39 21.56 3.57
CA ILE A 17 3.75 20.25 3.55
C ILE A 17 2.80 20.19 4.77
N PRO A 18 1.47 20.11 4.58
CA PRO A 18 0.55 19.94 5.69
C PRO A 18 0.78 18.57 6.33
N ASN A 19 0.83 18.50 7.66
CA ASN A 19 1.08 17.26 8.41
C ASN A 19 -0.07 16.23 8.33
N ASN A 20 -1.12 16.48 7.54
CA ASN A 20 -2.32 15.66 7.47
C ASN A 20 -2.63 15.26 6.02
N PHE A 21 -1.99 14.18 5.58
CA PHE A 21 -2.12 13.60 4.24
C PHE A 21 -3.47 12.94 3.93
N GLY A 22 -4.58 13.39 4.54
CA GLY A 22 -5.95 12.89 4.31
C GLY A 22 -6.20 11.41 4.65
N ASP A 23 -5.14 10.63 4.88
CA ASP A 23 -5.13 9.18 5.07
C ASP A 23 -5.47 8.77 6.52
N VAL A 24 -5.24 9.69 7.47
CA VAL A 24 -5.65 9.55 8.86
C VAL A 24 -6.78 10.54 9.10
N MET A 25 -7.89 10.07 9.66
CA MET A 25 -9.03 10.87 10.14
C MET A 25 -8.56 11.89 11.20
N SER A 26 -7.86 12.93 10.77
CA SER A 26 -7.34 14.00 11.60
C SER A 26 -8.01 15.32 11.23
N LEU A 27 -8.62 15.91 12.26
CA LEU A 27 -9.13 17.28 12.42
C LEU A 27 -9.73 17.93 11.16
N ARG A 28 -11.07 17.86 11.02
CA ARG A 28 -12.03 18.75 10.30
C ARG A 28 -11.68 19.37 8.93
N THR A 29 -10.46 19.21 8.44
CA THR A 29 -9.81 19.90 7.33
C THR A 29 -8.69 18.99 6.83
N THR A 30 -8.77 18.59 5.57
CA THR A 30 -7.72 17.83 4.88
C THR A 30 -7.29 18.61 3.66
N THR A 31 -5.98 18.78 3.46
CA THR A 31 -5.44 19.52 2.31
C THR A 31 -4.38 18.66 1.63
N LEU A 32 -4.52 18.46 0.32
CA LEU A 32 -3.55 17.76 -0.50
C LEU A 32 -3.28 18.60 -1.75
N LEU A 33 -2.02 18.96 -1.96
CA LEU A 33 -1.58 19.77 -3.08
C LEU A 33 -1.13 18.83 -4.20
N LEU A 34 -1.89 18.82 -5.31
CA LEU A 34 -1.48 18.15 -6.54
C LEU A 34 -1.14 19.20 -7.59
N PRO A 35 -0.21 18.91 -8.52
CA PRO A 35 0.11 19.79 -9.66
C PRO A 35 -1.13 20.15 -10.49
N ASP A 36 -1.18 21.36 -11.07
CA ASP A 36 -2.35 21.90 -11.80
C ASP A 36 -2.70 21.11 -13.07
N GLU A 37 -1.78 20.28 -13.55
CA GLU A 37 -1.94 19.42 -14.73
C GLU A 37 -3.00 18.33 -14.55
N PHE A 38 -3.36 17.98 -13.31
CA PHE A 38 -4.39 16.98 -13.03
C PHE A 38 -5.80 17.58 -12.99
N SER A 39 -6.71 16.97 -13.73
CA SER A 39 -8.15 17.22 -13.66
C SER A 39 -8.73 16.82 -12.30
N GLY A 40 -9.94 17.31 -11.99
CA GLY A 40 -10.59 17.01 -10.71
C GLY A 40 -10.78 15.51 -10.46
N LEU A 41 -11.14 14.72 -11.49
CA LEU A 41 -11.31 13.28 -11.35
C LEU A 41 -9.97 12.57 -11.10
N GLU A 42 -8.91 12.97 -11.81
CA GLU A 42 -7.58 12.39 -11.63
C GLU A 42 -7.07 12.63 -10.20
N ARG A 43 -7.30 13.83 -9.65
CA ARG A 43 -6.97 14.12 -8.24
C ARG A 43 -7.73 13.20 -7.30
N ILE A 44 -9.03 13.03 -7.50
CA ILE A 44 -9.84 12.11 -6.69
C ILE A 44 -9.28 10.69 -6.77
N CYS A 45 -8.97 10.20 -7.98
CA CYS A 45 -8.38 8.88 -8.19
C CYS A 45 -7.01 8.72 -7.51
N LEU A 46 -6.15 9.75 -7.57
CA LEU A 46 -4.83 9.74 -6.93
C LEU A 46 -4.92 9.74 -5.39
N THR A 47 -5.97 10.35 -4.83
CA THR A 47 -6.23 10.39 -3.38
C THR A 47 -7.06 9.22 -2.87
N ALA A 48 -7.48 8.30 -3.74
CA ALA A 48 -8.35 7.19 -3.37
C ALA A 48 -7.61 6.17 -2.48
N ASN A 49 -8.06 6.00 -1.22
CA ASN A 49 -7.57 4.93 -0.33
C ASN A 49 -8.61 3.81 -0.22
N GLY A 50 -8.39 2.69 -0.92
CA GLY A 50 -9.24 1.49 -0.88
C GLY A 50 -10.67 1.68 -1.42
N ASN A 51 -11.02 2.88 -1.89
CA ASN A 51 -12.37 3.26 -2.29
C ASN A 51 -12.53 3.48 -3.81
N LEU A 52 -11.47 3.25 -4.60
CA LEU A 52 -11.43 3.56 -6.03
C LEU A 52 -12.55 2.86 -6.82
N GLN A 53 -12.81 1.57 -6.57
CA GLN A 53 -13.90 0.85 -7.22
C GLN A 53 -15.26 1.52 -6.97
N ARG A 54 -15.49 2.00 -5.73
CA ARG A 54 -16.72 2.70 -5.36
C ARG A 54 -16.81 4.07 -6.03
N ILE A 55 -15.71 4.83 -6.07
CA ILE A 55 -15.64 6.13 -6.75
C ILE A 55 -15.97 5.96 -8.23
N LEU A 56 -15.31 5.02 -8.92
CA LEU A 56 -15.54 4.78 -10.34
C LEU A 56 -16.98 4.31 -10.60
N SER A 57 -17.53 3.44 -9.76
CA SER A 57 -18.92 3.02 -9.82
C SER A 57 -19.88 4.21 -9.72
N SER A 58 -19.66 5.12 -8.76
CA SER A 58 -20.48 6.33 -8.61
C SER A 58 -20.31 7.31 -9.76
N TRP A 59 -19.10 7.43 -10.32
CA TRP A 59 -18.80 8.34 -11.42
C TRP A 59 -19.49 7.90 -12.72
N PHE A 60 -19.41 6.62 -13.06
CA PHE A 60 -20.08 6.08 -14.25
C PHE A 60 -21.57 5.84 -14.02
N ASN A 61 -22.03 5.83 -12.76
CA ASN A 61 -23.37 5.37 -12.36
C ASN A 61 -23.68 3.96 -12.88
N LYS A 62 -22.67 3.07 -12.77
CA LYS A 62 -22.68 1.71 -13.32
C LYS A 62 -21.90 0.77 -12.41
N THR A 63 -22.25 -0.52 -12.47
CA THR A 63 -21.54 -1.55 -11.73
C THR A 63 -20.11 -1.71 -12.25
N VAL A 64 -19.14 -1.53 -11.36
CA VAL A 64 -17.73 -1.87 -11.61
C VAL A 64 -17.41 -3.21 -10.97
N THR A 65 -16.98 -4.17 -11.79
CA THR A 65 -16.58 -5.52 -11.36
C THR A 65 -15.06 -5.65 -11.32
N VAL A 66 -14.56 -6.56 -10.50
CA VAL A 66 -13.13 -6.87 -10.40
C VAL A 66 -12.89 -8.23 -11.06
N ASP A 67 -12.01 -8.27 -12.05
CA ASP A 67 -11.53 -9.50 -12.67
C ASP A 67 -10.10 -9.79 -12.21
N ILE A 68 -9.83 -11.03 -11.81
CA ILE A 68 -8.54 -11.43 -11.22
C ILE A 68 -7.69 -12.05 -12.31
N ILE A 69 -6.69 -11.31 -12.79
CA ILE A 69 -5.76 -11.77 -13.83
C ILE A 69 -4.71 -12.71 -13.22
N LYS A 70 -4.17 -12.32 -12.07
CA LYS A 70 -3.05 -13.01 -11.43
C LYS A 70 -3.23 -13.00 -9.93
N ASN A 71 -2.98 -14.14 -9.30
CA ASN A 71 -2.86 -14.27 -7.85
C ASN A 71 -1.90 -15.41 -7.53
N LYS A 72 -0.60 -15.13 -7.53
CA LYS A 72 0.44 -16.15 -7.33
C LYS A 72 1.07 -15.98 -5.95
N SER A 73 1.17 -17.07 -5.19
CA SER A 73 1.97 -17.08 -3.97
C SER A 73 3.46 -17.00 -4.34
N VAL A 74 4.17 -16.05 -3.74
CA VAL A 74 5.61 -15.87 -3.94
C VAL A 74 6.33 -16.48 -2.74
N ASP A 75 7.29 -17.37 -3.02
CA ASP A 75 8.11 -17.99 -1.99
C ASP A 75 9.01 -16.95 -1.31
N ILE A 76 8.82 -16.79 0.00
CA ILE A 76 9.58 -15.85 0.85
C ILE A 76 11.07 -16.27 0.96
N LYS A 77 11.40 -17.51 0.58
CA LYS A 77 12.76 -18.08 0.60
C LYS A 77 13.72 -17.39 -0.36
N THR A 78 13.22 -16.75 -1.42
CA THR A 78 14.06 -16.04 -2.39
C THR A 78 14.63 -14.75 -1.79
N GLU A 79 13.87 -14.09 -0.92
CA GLU A 79 14.25 -12.81 -0.30
C GLU A 79 15.19 -12.99 0.90
N SER A 80 15.04 -14.09 1.65
CA SER A 80 16.03 -14.49 2.65
C SER A 80 17.35 -14.88 2.01
N ARG A 81 17.36 -15.58 0.85
CA ARG A 81 18.59 -15.84 0.10
C ARG A 81 19.26 -14.55 -0.38
N ILE A 82 18.53 -13.55 -0.87
CA ILE A 82 19.12 -12.27 -1.30
C ILE A 82 19.66 -11.46 -0.11
N LYS A 83 18.93 -11.39 1.02
CA LYS A 83 19.47 -10.78 2.26
C LYS A 83 20.71 -11.52 2.77
N THR A 84 20.74 -12.85 2.70
CA THR A 84 21.92 -13.65 3.07
C THR A 84 23.07 -13.48 2.08
N LEU A 85 22.81 -13.32 0.78
CA LEU A 85 23.83 -13.08 -0.26
C LEU A 85 24.45 -11.67 -0.17
N VAL A 86 23.65 -10.65 0.15
CA VAL A 86 24.15 -9.29 0.43
C VAL A 86 24.93 -9.27 1.75
N ALA A 87 24.53 -10.08 2.73
CA ALA A 87 25.25 -10.24 3.99
C ALA A 87 26.48 -11.16 3.90
N THR A 88 26.64 -12.00 2.87
CA THR A 88 27.83 -12.89 2.78
C THR A 88 29.10 -12.14 2.39
N ASN A 89 29.01 -10.86 2.01
CA ASN A 89 30.16 -9.94 2.00
C ASN A 89 30.53 -9.39 3.40
N LYS A 90 29.82 -9.79 4.47
CA LYS A 90 30.18 -9.60 5.88
C LYS A 90 29.73 -10.81 6.74
N LYS A 91 30.60 -11.82 6.81
CA LYS A 91 30.75 -12.85 7.88
C LYS A 91 29.47 -13.47 8.50
N GLU A 92 29.23 -14.71 8.08
CA GLU A 92 29.06 -15.93 8.90
C GLU A 92 28.14 -15.99 10.17
N VAL A 93 27.17 -16.93 10.09
CA VAL A 93 26.84 -18.00 11.08
C VAL A 93 25.43 -18.04 11.74
N SER A 94 24.83 -19.23 11.58
CA SER A 94 23.87 -20.03 12.37
C SER A 94 22.43 -19.59 12.63
N SER A 95 21.54 -20.30 11.93
CA SER A 95 20.40 -21.08 12.44
C SER A 95 20.17 -21.07 13.96
N LYS A 96 18.98 -20.64 14.40
CA LYS A 96 18.35 -21.14 15.63
C LYS A 96 16.83 -20.98 15.61
N ASN A 97 16.18 -22.11 15.91
CA ASN A 97 14.76 -22.25 16.21
C ASN A 97 14.31 -21.24 17.28
N ILE A 98 13.15 -20.62 17.13
CA ILE A 98 12.56 -19.79 18.20
C ILE A 98 11.17 -20.33 18.57
N ASN A 99 11.12 -20.86 19.79
CA ASN A 99 9.96 -21.24 20.57
C ASN A 99 9.14 -19.99 20.94
N TYR A 100 7.81 -20.05 20.83
CA TYR A 100 6.92 -19.02 21.35
C TYR A 100 6.77 -19.18 22.87
N ASN A 101 7.31 -18.26 23.66
CA ASN A 101 6.67 -17.78 24.88
C ASN A 101 7.31 -16.51 25.46
N GLN A 102 6.41 -15.65 25.97
CA GLN A 102 6.58 -14.50 26.87
C GLN A 102 7.04 -13.13 26.32
N LYS A 103 6.00 -12.30 26.08
CA LYS A 103 5.70 -10.98 26.65
C LYS A 103 6.84 -10.03 27.05
N ASN A 104 6.64 -8.81 26.56
CA ASN A 104 7.14 -7.49 26.98
C ASN A 104 8.52 -7.13 26.44
N ASN A 105 8.53 -6.26 25.42
CA ASN A 105 9.18 -4.93 25.43
C ASN A 105 8.99 -4.29 24.05
N GLU A 106 8.64 -3.00 24.04
CA GLU A 106 8.48 -2.18 22.83
C GLU A 106 9.74 -2.25 21.96
N CYS A 107 9.59 -2.77 20.75
CA CYS A 107 10.55 -2.66 19.67
C CYS A 107 9.78 -2.88 18.38
N ASN A 108 10.24 -2.27 17.28
CA ASN A 108 9.69 -2.41 15.93
C ASN A 108 9.76 -3.88 15.45
N ASN A 109 8.94 -4.75 16.04
CA ASN A 109 8.88 -6.17 15.76
C ASN A 109 7.92 -6.35 14.60
N GLU A 110 8.43 -6.13 13.39
CA GLU A 110 7.75 -6.59 12.19
C GLU A 110 7.52 -8.10 12.30
N LEU A 111 6.28 -8.50 12.57
CA LEU A 111 5.85 -9.89 12.59
C LEU A 111 6.38 -10.61 11.34
N PRO A 112 6.89 -11.85 11.46
CA PRO A 112 7.46 -12.55 10.32
C PRO A 112 6.44 -12.63 9.18
N ILE A 113 6.91 -12.39 7.96
CA ILE A 113 6.08 -12.55 6.77
C ILE A 113 5.77 -14.04 6.64
N LEU A 114 4.48 -14.39 6.68
CA LEU A 114 4.02 -15.78 6.58
C LEU A 114 3.75 -16.16 5.13
N LYS A 115 3.15 -15.25 4.36
CA LYS A 115 2.91 -15.40 2.93
C LYS A 115 3.01 -14.07 2.20
N ARG A 116 3.40 -14.12 0.93
CA ARG A 116 3.35 -13.02 -0.03
C ARG A 116 2.61 -13.47 -1.28
N PHE A 117 1.75 -12.60 -1.80
CA PHE A 117 1.03 -12.84 -3.05
C PHE A 117 1.29 -11.69 -4.02
N ASP A 118 1.60 -12.04 -5.25
CA ASP A 118 1.68 -11.14 -6.39
C ASP A 118 0.33 -11.20 -7.12
N ARG A 119 -0.41 -10.09 -7.04
CA ARG A 119 -1.79 -9.98 -7.49
C ARG A 119 -1.91 -8.93 -8.59
N GLU A 120 -2.68 -9.25 -9.61
CA GLU A 120 -3.06 -8.32 -10.69
C GLU A 120 -4.55 -8.45 -10.97
N VAL A 121 -5.24 -7.32 -11.03
CA VAL A 121 -6.69 -7.26 -11.25
C VAL A 121 -7.08 -6.16 -12.21
N ASN A 122 -8.11 -6.42 -13.01
CA ASN A 122 -8.78 -5.41 -13.82
C ASN A 122 -10.07 -4.95 -13.13
N LEU A 123 -10.28 -3.64 -13.10
CA LEU A 123 -11.60 -3.06 -12.89
C LEU A 123 -12.29 -2.95 -14.25
N ILE A 124 -13.48 -3.53 -14.35
CA ILE A 124 -14.27 -3.57 -15.58
C ILE A 124 -15.58 -2.84 -15.36
N CYS A 125 -15.93 -1.94 -16.28
CA CYS A 125 -17.21 -1.25 -16.34
C CYS A 125 -17.79 -1.40 -17.74
N GLU A 126 -19.02 -1.91 -17.86
CA GLU A 126 -19.71 -2.16 -19.14
C GLU A 126 -18.83 -2.93 -20.16
N GLY A 127 -18.07 -3.92 -19.68
CA GLY A 127 -17.19 -4.74 -20.53
C GLY A 127 -15.87 -4.08 -20.94
N LYS A 128 -15.58 -2.86 -20.48
CA LYS A 128 -14.31 -2.16 -20.72
C LYS A 128 -13.43 -2.16 -19.48
N ILE A 129 -12.14 -2.40 -19.66
CA ILE A 129 -11.14 -2.26 -18.59
C ILE A 129 -10.92 -0.78 -18.34
N ILE A 130 -11.25 -0.32 -17.14
CA ILE A 130 -11.08 1.09 -16.72
C ILE A 130 -9.85 1.32 -15.85
N CYS A 131 -9.32 0.26 -15.23
CA CYS A 131 -8.12 0.32 -14.41
C CYS A 131 -7.49 -1.08 -14.30
N ASN A 132 -6.17 -1.15 -14.39
CA ASN A 132 -5.39 -2.31 -13.99
C ASN A 132 -4.67 -1.98 -12.69
N ALA A 133 -4.77 -2.86 -11.69
CA ALA A 133 -4.12 -2.73 -10.41
C ALA A 133 -3.23 -3.94 -10.12
N ILE A 134 -1.94 -3.67 -9.90
CA ILE A 134 -0.94 -4.66 -9.50
C ILE A 134 -0.61 -4.40 -8.02
N SER A 135 -0.60 -5.45 -7.21
CA SER A 135 -0.32 -5.35 -5.78
C SER A 135 0.49 -6.52 -5.25
N ASP A 136 1.33 -6.21 -4.26
CA ASP A 136 2.03 -7.17 -3.42
C ASP A 136 1.30 -7.29 -2.08
N VAL A 137 0.63 -8.42 -1.84
CA VAL A 137 -0.13 -8.66 -0.61
C VAL A 137 0.72 -9.48 0.36
N ILE A 138 1.05 -8.87 1.50
CA ILE A 138 1.87 -9.50 2.55
C ILE A 138 0.98 -9.88 3.72
N ILE A 139 1.03 -11.15 4.11
CA ILE A 139 0.22 -11.70 5.21
C ILE A 139 1.16 -12.04 6.36
N ARG A 140 0.88 -11.43 7.52
CA ARG A 140 1.64 -11.62 8.77
C ARG A 140 0.83 -12.35 9.85
N ASP A 141 -0.48 -12.49 9.67
CA ASP A 141 -1.38 -13.16 10.63
C ASP A 141 -1.65 -14.62 10.22
N HIS A 142 -1.39 -15.54 11.15
CA HIS A 142 -1.64 -16.97 10.97
C HIS A 142 -3.11 -17.29 10.72
N LYS A 143 -4.05 -16.54 11.31
CA LYS A 143 -5.50 -16.75 11.09
C LYS A 143 -5.86 -16.53 9.62
N VAL A 144 -5.30 -15.48 9.03
CA VAL A 144 -5.54 -15.12 7.63
C VAL A 144 -4.93 -16.17 6.69
N VAL A 145 -3.75 -16.70 7.01
CA VAL A 145 -3.14 -17.80 6.24
C VAL A 145 -4.03 -19.03 6.24
N GLN A 146 -4.57 -19.42 7.40
CA GLN A 146 -5.46 -20.56 7.52
C GLN A 146 -6.73 -20.39 6.69
N LEU A 147 -7.34 -19.21 6.74
CA LEU A 147 -8.54 -18.88 5.95
C LEU A 147 -8.30 -19.02 4.43
N ILE A 148 -7.10 -18.68 3.96
CA ILE A 148 -6.76 -18.77 2.52
C ILE A 148 -6.41 -20.20 2.12
N GLU A 149 -5.63 -20.93 2.92
CA GLU A 149 -5.14 -22.27 2.58
C GLU A 149 -6.18 -23.37 2.81
N HIS A 150 -6.88 -23.31 3.93
CA HIS A 150 -7.77 -24.38 4.38
C HIS A 150 -9.22 -24.07 4.07
N ASP A 151 -9.67 -22.83 4.29
CA ASP A 151 -11.07 -22.45 4.12
C ASP A 151 -11.37 -21.93 2.69
N GLY A 152 -10.35 -21.84 1.83
CA GLY A 152 -10.49 -21.46 0.43
C GLY A 152 -10.96 -20.02 0.21
N LEU A 153 -10.85 -19.15 1.21
CA LEU A 153 -11.30 -17.77 1.12
C LEU A 153 -10.36 -16.96 0.21
N GLY A 154 -10.95 -16.30 -0.79
CA GLY A 154 -10.20 -15.45 -1.70
C GLY A 154 -9.71 -14.18 -1.01
N ILE A 155 -8.51 -13.72 -1.37
CA ILE A 155 -7.88 -12.52 -0.76
C ILE A 155 -8.80 -11.29 -0.83
N GLY A 156 -9.57 -11.13 -1.92
CA GLY A 156 -10.53 -10.03 -2.07
C GLY A 156 -11.69 -10.05 -1.09
N GLN A 157 -11.98 -11.17 -0.42
CA GLN A 157 -13.04 -11.26 0.59
C GLN A 157 -12.56 -10.95 2.00
N LEU A 158 -11.24 -10.97 2.23
CA LEU A 158 -10.63 -10.66 3.52
C LEU A 158 -10.61 -9.16 3.82
N PHE A 159 -10.68 -8.34 2.77
CA PHE A 159 -10.74 -6.89 2.86
C PHE A 159 -12.18 -6.45 2.59
N ARG A 160 -12.93 -6.14 3.65
CA ARG A 160 -14.28 -5.58 3.57
C ARG A 160 -14.36 -4.23 4.25
#